data_AF-A0A7V1ZYB8-F1
#
_entry.id   AF-A0A7V1ZYB8-F1
#
_cell.length_a   1.000
_cell.length_b   1.000
_cell.length_c   1.000
_cell.angle_alpha   90.00
_cell.angle_beta   90.00
_cell.angle_gamma   90.00
#
_symmetry.space_group_name_H-M   'P 1'
#
loop_
_entity.id
_entity.type
_entity.pdbx_description
1 polymer ?
#
loop_
_entity_poly.entity_id
_entity_poly.type
_entity_poly.pdbx_seq_one_letter_code
_entity_poly.pdbx_strand_id
1 'polypeptide(L)'
;MKKLLIPSTIILVLCWAAVGSADMQTELVIKSFDEYLSYMKEGQYDQASAQWLPDYIYEVYKFGIFYTNAPYKYDCNSYLTEHLDEYKQDQLEITYSAMPSMYEVYKILARYDENSGNGNSGAQDEYYLMKGADANFYLVPNYWPLLPNMDSKEGKYYKLYYNKESQINDSALAHIDLLVDSIARRLELSPQLLERLSMDKFNYFLCENANQIAIYAGRYVPGWHDPAGDFIITNYLPHGTPMADFLIKYKLSELPLHTLPFMEKGLPVYLGGRAGADLGVFGQMVRFSLESDFMKLEDILSAADFEEKTGGPDFGYTLSAYFVGYLVEELGIGGVLDIYLQLSGDGEFVDTCSMNTVKSILENQTGRDWQSLESGFEDYFNQVEFNMDLVEKASGNVLYQSGTPGISVSLYMDGDYLILDAYANDEGSAVNAAMLLNNTGADITGNYRSSLFEKHFPEREYDGQYYGLIFGPEELGVYNYLTNEIAAKYISSLADPDQQVDPSHITFKIPRSILPGDFGQLTLEVFEMP
;
A
#
# COMPACT_ATOMS: atom_id res chain seq x y z
N MET A 1 -38.49 52.31 6.07
CA MET A 1 -38.18 50.90 5.75
C MET A 1 -39.28 50.33 4.87
N LYS A 2 -39.06 50.21 3.56
CA LYS A 2 -39.98 49.52 2.64
C LYS A 2 -39.62 48.03 2.66
N LYS A 3 -40.51 47.17 3.15
CA LYS A 3 -40.36 45.71 3.05
C LYS A 3 -40.53 45.33 1.58
N LEU A 4 -39.46 44.83 0.97
CA LEU A 4 -39.50 44.24 -0.37
C LEU A 4 -40.25 42.90 -0.25
N LEU A 5 -41.54 42.88 -0.58
CA LEU A 5 -42.28 41.64 -0.78
C LEU A 5 -41.82 41.05 -2.11
N ILE A 6 -40.88 40.09 -2.05
CA ILE A 6 -40.62 39.20 -3.19
C ILE A 6 -41.89 38.35 -3.35
N PRO A 7 -42.55 38.33 -4.53
CA PRO A 7 -43.75 37.53 -4.73
C PRO A 7 -43.38 36.05 -4.56
N SER A 8 -44.06 35.35 -3.66
CA SER A 8 -43.93 33.91 -3.41
C SER A 8 -44.10 33.05 -4.67
N THR A 9 -44.72 33.59 -5.72
CA THR A 9 -44.86 32.97 -7.05
C THR A 9 -43.54 32.85 -7.81
N ILE A 10 -42.58 33.79 -7.64
CA ILE A 10 -41.27 33.73 -8.32
C ILE A 10 -40.39 32.64 -7.69
N ILE A 11 -40.50 32.44 -6.38
CA ILE A 11 -39.78 31.37 -5.66
C ILE A 11 -40.29 29.99 -6.09
N LEU A 12 -41.60 29.83 -6.29
CA LEU A 12 -42.20 28.59 -6.79
C LEU A 12 -41.74 28.26 -8.23
N VAL A 13 -41.73 29.23 -9.16
CA VAL A 13 -41.28 28.98 -10.55
C VAL A 13 -39.79 28.61 -10.62
N LEU A 14 -38.94 29.23 -9.79
CA LEU A 14 -37.51 28.88 -9.72
C LEU A 14 -37.27 27.49 -9.11
N CYS A 15 -38.04 27.10 -8.10
CA CYS A 15 -37.94 25.74 -7.55
C CYS A 15 -38.40 24.67 -8.55
N TRP A 16 -39.45 24.91 -9.34
CA TRP A 16 -39.90 23.97 -10.37
C TRP A 16 -38.93 23.87 -11.56
N ALA A 17 -38.30 24.98 -11.94
CA ALA A 17 -37.27 24.97 -12.98
C ALA A 17 -36.01 24.21 -12.55
N ALA A 18 -35.59 24.34 -11.28
CA ALA A 18 -34.47 23.61 -10.72
C ALA A 18 -34.73 22.09 -10.65
N VAL A 19 -35.92 21.69 -10.19
CA VAL A 19 -36.31 20.27 -10.13
C VAL A 19 -36.41 19.68 -11.55
N GLY A 20 -37.08 20.36 -12.49
CA GLY A 20 -37.18 19.88 -13.87
C GLY A 20 -35.84 19.80 -14.61
N SER A 21 -34.88 20.68 -14.30
CA SER A 21 -33.54 20.61 -14.89
C SER A 21 -32.70 19.45 -14.34
N ALA A 22 -32.90 19.09 -13.07
CA ALA A 22 -32.21 17.95 -12.45
C ALA A 22 -32.73 16.63 -13.02
N ASP A 23 -34.05 16.50 -13.18
CA ASP A 23 -34.68 15.31 -13.76
C ASP A 23 -34.23 15.07 -15.23
N MET A 24 -34.23 16.13 -16.05
CA MET A 24 -33.82 16.03 -17.46
C MET A 24 -32.33 15.68 -17.63
N GLN A 25 -31.45 16.19 -16.75
CA GLN A 25 -30.04 15.81 -16.80
C GLN A 25 -29.81 14.37 -16.34
N THR A 26 -30.56 13.91 -15.33
CA THR A 26 -30.50 12.52 -14.85
C THR A 26 -30.90 11.53 -15.95
N GLU A 27 -31.91 11.85 -16.77
CA GLU A 27 -32.30 11.02 -17.92
C GLU A 27 -31.18 10.90 -18.97
N LEU A 28 -30.48 11.99 -19.28
CA LEU A 28 -29.35 11.98 -20.22
C LEU A 28 -28.15 11.18 -19.68
N VAL A 29 -27.90 11.26 -18.38
CA VAL A 29 -26.85 10.48 -17.70
C VAL A 29 -27.16 8.99 -17.76
N ILE A 30 -28.40 8.60 -17.44
CA ILE A 30 -28.87 7.21 -17.54
C ILE A 30 -28.70 6.71 -18.97
N LYS A 31 -29.11 7.51 -19.96
CA LYS A 31 -28.97 7.14 -21.37
C LYS A 31 -27.51 6.92 -21.79
N SER A 32 -26.59 7.78 -21.35
CA SER A 32 -25.16 7.63 -21.65
C SER A 32 -24.59 6.35 -21.02
N PHE A 33 -25.02 6.01 -19.81
CA PHE A 33 -24.61 4.75 -19.16
C PHE A 33 -25.24 3.52 -19.83
N ASP A 34 -26.51 3.58 -20.27
CA ASP A 34 -27.14 2.54 -21.09
C ASP A 34 -26.37 2.28 -22.38
N GLU A 35 -25.93 3.34 -23.06
CA GLU A 35 -25.13 3.23 -24.29
C GLU A 35 -23.80 2.52 -24.00
N TYR A 36 -23.11 2.86 -22.90
CA TYR A 36 -21.92 2.15 -22.44
C TYR A 36 -22.18 0.66 -22.23
N LEU A 37 -23.19 0.31 -21.43
CA LEU A 37 -23.57 -1.08 -21.15
C LEU A 37 -23.93 -1.85 -22.44
N SER A 38 -24.67 -1.23 -23.36
CA SER A 38 -25.02 -1.85 -24.65
C SER A 38 -23.78 -2.16 -25.47
N TYR A 39 -22.82 -1.23 -25.58
CA TYR A 39 -21.57 -1.47 -26.29
C TYR A 39 -20.75 -2.61 -25.68
N MET A 40 -20.71 -2.68 -24.35
CA MET A 40 -20.02 -3.74 -23.61
C MET A 40 -20.64 -5.10 -23.87
N LYS A 41 -21.98 -5.18 -23.83
CA LYS A 41 -22.76 -6.38 -24.16
C LYS A 41 -22.59 -6.83 -25.60
N GLU A 42 -22.47 -5.90 -26.53
CA GLU A 42 -22.28 -6.19 -27.96
C GLU A 42 -20.82 -6.48 -28.34
N GLY A 43 -19.87 -6.36 -27.41
CA GLY A 43 -18.44 -6.48 -27.68
C GLY A 43 -17.86 -5.34 -28.53
N GLN A 44 -18.53 -4.18 -28.54
CA GLN A 44 -18.12 -2.96 -29.24
C GLN A 44 -17.20 -2.10 -28.37
N TYR A 45 -16.03 -2.62 -28.02
CA TYR A 45 -15.15 -2.03 -27.00
C TYR A 45 -14.59 -0.66 -27.37
N ASP A 46 -14.35 -0.38 -28.65
CA ASP A 46 -13.91 0.95 -29.08
C ASP A 46 -14.99 2.01 -28.80
N GLN A 47 -16.26 1.67 -29.02
CA GLN A 47 -17.40 2.54 -28.72
C GLN A 47 -17.64 2.68 -27.21
N ALA A 48 -17.46 1.60 -26.44
CA ALA A 48 -17.51 1.63 -24.99
C ALA A 48 -16.41 2.52 -24.41
N SER A 49 -15.17 2.40 -24.92
CA SER A 49 -14.04 3.24 -24.54
C SER A 49 -14.28 4.72 -24.86
N ALA A 50 -14.95 5.02 -25.98
CA ALA A 50 -15.33 6.39 -26.34
C ALA A 50 -16.37 7.03 -25.39
N GLN A 51 -17.02 6.25 -24.51
CA GLN A 51 -17.86 6.78 -23.44
C GLN A 51 -17.06 7.29 -22.24
N TRP A 52 -15.77 6.95 -22.14
CA TRP A 52 -14.88 7.46 -21.09
C TRP A 52 -14.23 8.76 -21.52
N LEU A 53 -13.86 9.59 -20.54
CA LEU A 53 -13.17 10.84 -20.81
C LEU A 53 -11.84 10.56 -21.55
N PRO A 54 -11.59 11.20 -22.72
CA PRO A 54 -10.39 10.90 -23.52
C PRO A 54 -9.07 11.07 -22.78
N ASP A 55 -8.97 12.08 -21.91
CA ASP A 55 -7.78 12.30 -21.08
C ASP A 55 -7.53 11.14 -20.11
N TYR A 56 -8.60 10.54 -19.56
CA TYR A 56 -8.47 9.37 -18.70
C TYR A 56 -8.04 8.13 -19.50
N ILE A 57 -8.57 7.92 -20.70
CA ILE A 57 -8.12 6.82 -21.58
C ILE A 57 -6.62 6.94 -21.89
N TYR A 58 -6.12 8.15 -22.14
CA TYR A 58 -4.67 8.37 -22.29
C TYR A 58 -3.91 7.97 -21.03
N GLU A 59 -4.35 8.43 -19.86
CA GLU A 59 -3.70 8.12 -18.58
C GLU A 59 -3.61 6.61 -18.30
N VAL A 60 -4.68 5.87 -18.57
CA VAL A 60 -4.77 4.41 -18.36
C VAL A 60 -3.72 3.64 -19.18
N TYR A 61 -3.44 4.07 -20.42
CA TYR A 61 -2.56 3.33 -21.32
C TYR A 61 -1.14 3.93 -21.44
N LYS A 62 -0.85 5.06 -20.80
CA LYS A 62 0.44 5.75 -20.95
C LYS A 62 1.65 4.92 -20.49
N PHE A 63 1.46 3.96 -19.59
CA PHE A 63 2.52 3.06 -19.15
C PHE A 63 2.67 1.79 -20.00
N GLY A 64 1.73 1.51 -20.91
CA GLY A 64 1.76 0.29 -21.73
C GLY A 64 1.57 -0.99 -20.94
N ILE A 65 0.80 -0.93 -19.84
CA ILE A 65 0.35 -2.10 -19.09
C ILE A 65 -0.99 -2.55 -19.66
N PHE A 66 -1.13 -3.83 -19.98
CA PHE A 66 -2.30 -4.46 -20.58
C PHE A 66 -2.62 -5.78 -19.88
N TYR A 67 -3.90 -6.05 -19.66
CA TYR A 67 -4.36 -7.29 -19.06
C TYR A 67 -4.89 -8.27 -20.11
N THR A 68 -4.31 -9.47 -20.22
CA THR A 68 -4.59 -10.39 -21.34
C THR A 68 -6.01 -10.98 -21.34
N ASN A 69 -6.65 -10.98 -20.17
CA ASN A 69 -8.00 -11.49 -19.93
C ASN A 69 -9.00 -10.40 -19.54
N ALA A 70 -8.59 -9.13 -19.55
CA ALA A 70 -9.52 -8.00 -19.45
C ALA A 70 -9.58 -7.31 -20.82
N PRO A 71 -10.76 -7.23 -21.47
CA PRO A 71 -10.89 -6.65 -22.80
C PRO A 71 -10.46 -5.17 -22.86
N TYR A 72 -10.48 -4.48 -21.73
CA TYR A 72 -10.01 -3.12 -21.58
C TYR A 72 -9.55 -2.89 -20.14
N LYS A 73 -8.61 -1.96 -19.98
CA LYS A 73 -7.99 -1.68 -18.69
C LYS A 73 -8.76 -0.66 -17.84
N TYR A 74 -9.36 0.35 -18.46
CA TYR A 74 -9.95 1.50 -17.76
C TYR A 74 -11.08 1.16 -16.78
N ASP A 75 -11.65 -0.05 -16.90
CA ASP A 75 -12.73 -0.58 -16.07
C ASP A 75 -12.45 -2.06 -15.69
N CYS A 76 -11.18 -2.49 -15.69
CA CYS A 76 -10.83 -3.89 -15.44
C CYS A 76 -11.13 -4.37 -14.01
N ASN A 77 -11.33 -3.45 -13.06
CA ASN A 77 -11.61 -3.76 -11.67
C ASN A 77 -13.11 -3.79 -11.36
N SER A 78 -13.97 -3.59 -12.36
CA SER A 78 -15.42 -3.64 -12.17
C SER A 78 -15.92 -5.07 -12.21
N TYR A 79 -16.94 -5.34 -11.40
CA TYR A 79 -17.66 -6.60 -11.42
C TYR A 79 -18.27 -6.89 -12.81
N LEU A 80 -18.68 -5.83 -13.53
CA LEU A 80 -19.12 -5.96 -14.93
C LEU A 80 -18.06 -6.60 -15.83
N THR A 81 -16.79 -6.20 -15.69
CA THR A 81 -15.72 -6.67 -16.56
C THR A 81 -15.28 -8.09 -16.19
N GLU A 82 -15.23 -8.39 -14.89
CA GLU A 82 -14.94 -9.73 -14.38
C GLU A 82 -16.01 -10.75 -14.82
N HIS A 83 -17.28 -10.32 -14.94
CA HIS A 83 -18.42 -11.15 -15.34
C HIS A 83 -19.03 -10.77 -16.70
N LEU A 84 -18.17 -10.34 -17.63
CA LEU A 84 -18.63 -9.81 -18.91
C LEU A 84 -19.32 -10.88 -19.77
N ASP A 85 -18.87 -12.13 -19.69
CA ASP A 85 -19.43 -13.22 -20.48
C ASP A 85 -20.83 -13.63 -19.97
N GLU A 86 -21.06 -13.62 -18.65
CA GLU A 86 -22.39 -13.79 -18.07
C GLU A 86 -23.33 -12.66 -18.47
N TYR A 87 -22.82 -11.42 -18.50
CA TYR A 87 -23.60 -10.26 -18.95
C TYR A 87 -24.00 -10.35 -20.43
N LYS A 88 -23.08 -10.76 -21.30
CA LYS A 88 -23.37 -11.01 -22.73
C LYS A 88 -24.39 -12.12 -22.96
N GLN A 89 -24.45 -13.10 -22.06
CA GLN A 89 -25.36 -14.25 -22.12
C GLN A 89 -26.70 -14.02 -21.41
N ASP A 90 -27.00 -12.80 -20.97
CA ASP A 90 -28.20 -12.46 -20.19
C ASP A 90 -28.30 -13.24 -18.86
N GLN A 91 -27.17 -13.70 -18.31
CA GLN A 91 -27.10 -14.40 -17.03
C GLN A 91 -26.88 -13.46 -15.84
N LEU A 92 -26.34 -12.26 -16.13
CA LEU A 92 -26.15 -11.18 -15.18
C LEU A 92 -27.11 -10.02 -15.47
N GLU A 93 -27.96 -9.65 -14.51
CA GLU A 93 -28.81 -8.47 -14.61
C GLU A 93 -28.14 -7.27 -13.90
N ILE A 94 -28.15 -6.11 -14.54
CA ILE A 94 -27.61 -4.87 -13.98
C ILE A 94 -28.76 -3.90 -13.76
N THR A 95 -29.03 -3.57 -12.50
CA THR A 95 -29.93 -2.47 -12.15
C THR A 95 -29.13 -1.29 -11.67
N TYR A 96 -29.52 -0.07 -12.02
CA TYR A 96 -28.75 1.09 -11.60
C TYR A 96 -29.60 2.34 -11.38
N SER A 97 -29.05 3.26 -10.57
CA SER A 97 -29.66 4.56 -10.29
C SER A 97 -28.63 5.66 -10.38
N ALA A 98 -29.05 6.80 -10.93
CA ALA A 98 -28.22 7.99 -11.05
C ALA A 98 -28.62 9.02 -9.98
N MET A 99 -27.62 9.64 -9.35
CA MET A 99 -27.84 10.74 -8.40
C MET A 99 -26.83 11.87 -8.67
N PRO A 100 -27.25 13.13 -8.58
CA PRO A 100 -26.32 14.25 -8.59
C PRO A 100 -25.29 14.11 -7.45
N SER A 101 -24.03 14.35 -7.76
CA SER A 101 -22.90 14.35 -6.84
C SER A 101 -22.26 15.75 -6.80
N MET A 102 -21.13 15.88 -6.12
CA MET A 102 -20.36 17.12 -6.07
C MET A 102 -19.80 17.48 -7.46
N TYR A 103 -19.55 18.77 -7.70
CA TYR A 103 -18.82 19.28 -8.87
C TYR A 103 -19.43 18.93 -10.24
N GLU A 104 -20.76 18.96 -10.37
CA GLU A 104 -21.46 18.66 -11.64
C GLU A 104 -21.22 17.24 -12.17
N VAL A 105 -20.86 16.32 -11.27
CA VAL A 105 -20.71 14.89 -11.55
C VAL A 105 -21.97 14.16 -11.12
N TYR A 106 -22.34 13.11 -11.84
CA TYR A 106 -23.39 12.18 -11.47
C TYR A 106 -22.76 10.86 -11.02
N LYS A 107 -23.24 10.33 -9.90
CA LYS A 107 -22.87 9.00 -9.43
C LYS A 107 -23.93 8.00 -9.90
N ILE A 108 -23.49 6.92 -10.52
CA ILE A 108 -24.29 5.74 -10.85
C ILE A 108 -23.97 4.66 -9.84
N LEU A 109 -25.01 4.10 -9.22
CA LEU A 109 -24.91 2.91 -8.40
C LEU A 109 -25.40 1.72 -9.22
N ALA A 110 -24.49 0.87 -9.67
CA ALA A 110 -24.82 -0.35 -10.44
C ALA A 110 -24.83 -1.56 -9.51
N ARG A 111 -25.91 -2.35 -9.55
CA ARG A 111 -26.12 -3.56 -8.77
C ARG A 111 -26.26 -4.74 -9.69
N TYR A 112 -25.59 -5.82 -9.32
CA TYR A 112 -25.46 -7.01 -10.13
C TYR A 112 -26.23 -8.15 -9.47
N ASP A 113 -27.35 -8.52 -10.07
CA ASP A 113 -28.17 -9.63 -9.60
C ASP A 113 -27.85 -10.87 -10.44
N GLU A 114 -27.22 -11.86 -9.80
CA GLU A 114 -27.05 -13.18 -10.41
C GLU A 114 -28.39 -13.91 -10.44
N ASN A 115 -28.78 -14.46 -11.58
CA ASN A 115 -29.98 -15.28 -11.71
C ASN A 115 -29.89 -16.65 -10.97
N SER A 116 -28.92 -16.82 -10.07
CA SER A 116 -28.52 -18.09 -9.45
C SER A 116 -29.47 -18.59 -8.35
N GLY A 117 -30.55 -17.87 -8.02
CA GLY A 117 -31.62 -18.34 -7.12
C GLY A 117 -31.21 -18.52 -5.64
N ASN A 118 -29.94 -18.31 -5.32
CA ASN A 118 -29.40 -18.27 -3.97
C ASN A 118 -29.30 -16.80 -3.59
N GLY A 119 -30.12 -16.34 -2.64
CA GLY A 119 -30.27 -14.93 -2.26
C GLY A 119 -29.04 -14.27 -1.62
N ASN A 120 -27.89 -14.32 -2.28
CA ASN A 120 -26.73 -13.51 -1.99
C ASN A 120 -27.05 -12.05 -2.33
N SER A 121 -26.60 -11.14 -1.47
CA SER A 121 -26.56 -9.72 -1.78
C SER A 121 -25.69 -9.53 -3.02
N GLY A 122 -26.29 -9.09 -4.13
CA GLY A 122 -25.59 -8.83 -5.37
C GLY A 122 -24.38 -7.91 -5.18
N ALA A 123 -23.37 -8.08 -6.04
CA ALA A 123 -22.24 -7.17 -6.09
C ALA A 123 -22.71 -5.76 -6.46
N GLN A 124 -21.90 -4.75 -6.16
CA GLN A 124 -22.24 -3.36 -6.45
C GLN A 124 -21.00 -2.56 -6.84
N ASP A 125 -21.09 -1.86 -7.97
CA ASP A 125 -20.08 -0.92 -8.45
C ASP A 125 -20.60 0.52 -8.45
N GLU A 126 -19.67 1.45 -8.39
CA GLU A 126 -19.94 2.88 -8.47
C GLU A 126 -19.27 3.47 -9.71
N TYR A 127 -20.06 4.03 -10.62
CA TYR A 127 -19.56 4.76 -11.79
C TYR A 127 -19.83 6.24 -11.63
N TYR A 128 -19.02 7.07 -12.29
CA TYR A 128 -19.15 8.52 -12.25
C TYR A 128 -19.20 9.07 -13.65
N LEU A 129 -20.15 9.96 -13.92
CA LEU A 129 -20.28 10.64 -15.21
C LEU A 129 -20.15 12.15 -15.02
N MET A 130 -19.34 12.78 -15.85
CA MET A 130 -19.14 14.22 -15.90
C MET A 130 -19.57 14.76 -17.25
N LYS A 131 -20.18 15.95 -17.26
CA LYS A 131 -20.50 16.63 -18.50
C LYS A 131 -19.25 17.26 -19.13
N GLY A 132 -18.91 16.88 -20.35
CA GLY A 132 -17.83 17.44 -21.13
C GLY A 132 -18.16 18.81 -21.73
N ALA A 133 -17.14 19.47 -22.29
CA ALA A 133 -17.27 20.78 -22.93
C ALA A 133 -18.15 20.77 -24.19
N ASP A 134 -18.29 19.61 -24.83
CA ASP A 134 -19.17 19.33 -25.97
C ASP A 134 -20.63 19.03 -25.56
N ALA A 135 -20.93 19.13 -24.26
CA ALA A 135 -22.20 18.80 -23.64
C ALA A 135 -22.59 17.32 -23.61
N ASN A 136 -21.69 16.40 -24.00
CA ASN A 136 -21.87 14.95 -23.78
C ASN A 136 -21.51 14.58 -22.34
N PHE A 137 -22.00 13.44 -21.87
CA PHE A 137 -21.58 12.85 -20.60
C PHE A 137 -20.49 11.81 -20.85
N TYR A 138 -19.48 11.82 -20.00
CA TYR A 138 -18.35 10.89 -20.06
C TYR A 138 -18.18 10.19 -18.74
N LEU A 139 -17.91 8.88 -18.78
CA LEU A 139 -17.42 8.12 -17.64
C LEU A 139 -16.05 8.66 -17.21
N VAL A 140 -15.89 8.81 -15.89
CA VAL A 140 -14.66 9.24 -15.24
C VAL A 140 -14.39 8.34 -14.04
N PRO A 141 -13.11 8.18 -13.64
CA PRO A 141 -12.81 7.39 -12.46
C PRO A 141 -13.29 8.11 -11.19
N ASN A 142 -13.48 7.34 -10.12
CA ASN A 142 -14.02 7.80 -8.85
C ASN A 142 -13.26 8.98 -8.19
N TYR A 143 -11.95 9.11 -8.40
CA TYR A 143 -11.13 10.20 -7.87
C TYR A 143 -11.21 11.48 -8.72
N TRP A 144 -11.64 11.39 -9.99
CA TRP A 144 -11.68 12.53 -10.92
C TRP A 144 -12.44 13.75 -10.39
N PRO A 145 -13.64 13.59 -9.76
CA PRO A 145 -14.39 14.71 -9.23
C PRO A 145 -13.66 15.47 -8.11
N LEU A 146 -12.63 14.86 -7.52
CA LEU A 146 -11.93 15.37 -6.35
C LEU A 146 -10.66 16.13 -6.74
N LEU A 147 -10.06 15.79 -7.89
CA LEU A 147 -8.85 16.42 -8.42
C LEU A 147 -8.86 17.96 -8.39
N PRO A 148 -9.94 18.67 -8.77
CA PRO A 148 -9.91 20.14 -8.83
C PRO A 148 -9.66 20.84 -7.49
N ASN A 149 -9.80 20.12 -6.37
CA ASN A 149 -9.62 20.67 -5.02
C ASN A 149 -8.34 20.19 -4.34
N MET A 150 -7.53 19.38 -5.03
CA MET A 150 -6.28 18.87 -4.50
C MET A 150 -5.11 19.75 -4.96
N ASP A 151 -4.20 20.04 -4.04
CA ASP A 151 -2.90 20.58 -4.39
C ASP A 151 -2.04 19.46 -4.99
N SER A 152 -0.99 19.85 -5.71
CA SER A 152 -0.05 18.87 -6.27
C SER A 152 1.41 19.29 -6.21
N LYS A 153 2.27 18.29 -6.07
CA LYS A 153 3.73 18.39 -6.18
C LYS A 153 4.23 17.28 -7.11
N GLU A 154 5.36 17.50 -7.75
CA GLU A 154 5.96 16.50 -8.64
C GLU A 154 7.36 16.12 -8.15
N GLY A 155 7.63 14.82 -8.15
CA GLY A 155 8.99 14.28 -8.05
C GLY A 155 9.55 13.92 -9.42
N LYS A 156 10.59 13.09 -9.41
CA LYS A 156 11.19 12.53 -10.63
C LYS A 156 10.23 11.54 -11.30
N TYR A 157 9.60 10.65 -10.53
CA TYR A 157 8.79 9.56 -11.07
C TYR A 157 7.29 9.66 -10.83
N TYR A 158 6.84 10.64 -10.05
CA TYR A 158 5.47 10.73 -9.59
C TYR A 158 4.92 12.15 -9.64
N LYS A 159 3.58 12.23 -9.71
CA LYS A 159 2.80 13.43 -9.41
C LYS A 159 1.94 13.16 -8.18
N LEU A 160 2.25 13.83 -7.09
CA LEU A 160 1.54 13.72 -5.82
C LEU A 160 0.37 14.68 -5.79
N TYR A 161 -0.80 14.18 -5.43
CA TYR A 161 -1.99 14.95 -5.10
C TYR A 161 -2.28 14.83 -3.60
N TYR A 162 -2.52 15.95 -2.92
CA TYR A 162 -2.78 15.99 -1.49
C TYR A 162 -3.77 17.10 -1.11
N ASN A 163 -4.40 16.98 0.05
CA ASN A 163 -5.34 18.00 0.57
C ASN A 163 -4.75 18.83 1.72
N LYS A 164 -3.71 18.31 2.40
CA LYS A 164 -3.11 18.96 3.58
C LYS A 164 -1.60 19.01 3.45
N GLU A 165 -1.07 20.22 3.35
CA GLU A 165 0.38 20.47 3.31
C GLU A 165 1.10 19.97 4.57
N SER A 166 0.40 19.86 5.71
CA SER A 166 0.97 19.31 6.94
C SER A 166 1.31 17.81 6.88
N GLN A 167 0.88 17.08 5.84
CA GLN A 167 1.20 15.66 5.67
C GLN A 167 2.45 15.42 4.82
N ILE A 168 3.04 16.47 4.25
CA ILE A 168 4.16 16.37 3.32
C ILE A 168 5.39 17.09 3.87
N ASN A 169 6.57 16.54 3.58
CA ASN A 169 7.85 17.21 3.78
C ASN A 169 8.80 16.77 2.66
N ASP A 170 9.81 17.59 2.37
CA ASP A 170 10.69 17.35 1.23
C ASP A 170 11.54 16.08 1.37
N SER A 171 11.82 15.64 2.60
CA SER A 171 12.54 14.38 2.84
C SER A 171 11.71 13.17 2.43
N ALA A 172 10.43 13.11 2.80
CA ALA A 172 9.51 12.05 2.37
C ALA A 172 9.29 12.06 0.86
N LEU A 173 9.19 13.25 0.25
CA LEU A 173 9.05 13.41 -1.20
C LEU A 173 10.28 12.88 -1.95
N ALA A 174 11.49 13.18 -1.48
CA ALA A 174 12.72 12.63 -2.02
C ALA A 174 12.83 11.11 -1.79
N HIS A 175 12.32 10.62 -0.67
CA HIS A 175 12.31 9.19 -0.37
C HIS A 175 11.47 8.39 -1.37
N ILE A 176 10.36 8.92 -1.88
CA ILE A 176 9.60 8.25 -2.95
C ILE A 176 10.49 7.94 -4.16
N ASP A 177 11.27 8.93 -4.64
CA ASP A 177 12.13 8.74 -5.81
C ASP A 177 13.24 7.71 -5.53
N LEU A 178 13.82 7.72 -4.32
CA LEU A 178 14.81 6.73 -3.88
C LEU A 178 14.21 5.32 -3.81
N LEU A 179 12.97 5.19 -3.35
CA LEU A 179 12.28 3.92 -3.24
C LEU A 179 11.95 3.35 -4.63
N VAL A 180 11.50 4.19 -5.57
CA VAL A 180 11.32 3.81 -6.97
C VAL A 180 12.64 3.36 -7.58
N ASP A 181 13.74 4.10 -7.40
CA ASP A 181 15.07 3.71 -7.90
C ASP A 181 15.55 2.38 -7.30
N SER A 182 15.27 2.14 -6.01
CA SER A 182 15.62 0.89 -5.32
C SER A 182 14.81 -0.31 -5.86
N ILE A 183 13.49 -0.18 -5.94
CA ILE A 183 12.60 -1.23 -6.46
C ILE A 183 12.93 -1.51 -7.93
N ALA A 184 13.11 -0.46 -8.74
CA ALA A 184 13.46 -0.59 -10.15
C ALA A 184 14.78 -1.33 -10.37
N ARG A 185 15.78 -1.09 -9.53
CA ARG A 185 17.04 -1.83 -9.57
C ARG A 185 16.84 -3.31 -9.25
N ARG A 186 16.05 -3.63 -8.23
CA ARG A 186 15.74 -5.01 -7.83
C ARG A 186 14.91 -5.75 -8.88
N LEU A 187 14.01 -5.04 -9.56
CA LEU A 187 13.23 -5.55 -10.70
C LEU A 187 14.00 -5.58 -12.03
N GLU A 188 15.25 -5.11 -12.02
CA GLU A 188 16.08 -4.95 -13.22
C GLU A 188 15.33 -4.20 -14.34
N LEU A 189 14.63 -3.11 -14.01
CA LEU A 189 14.00 -2.25 -15.00
C LEU A 189 15.06 -1.67 -15.94
N SER A 190 14.77 -1.66 -17.24
CA SER A 190 15.70 -1.09 -18.21
C SER A 190 15.80 0.43 -18.05
N PRO A 191 16.95 1.05 -18.42
CA PRO A 191 17.07 2.50 -18.43
C PRO A 191 15.98 3.20 -19.25
N GLN A 192 15.51 2.59 -20.33
CA GLN A 192 14.45 3.12 -21.19
C GLN A 192 13.09 3.15 -20.46
N LEU A 193 12.77 2.11 -19.70
CA LEU A 193 11.55 2.09 -18.88
C LEU A 193 11.62 3.14 -17.77
N LEU A 194 12.78 3.31 -17.12
CA LEU A 194 12.97 4.36 -16.12
C LEU A 194 12.88 5.78 -16.71
N GLU A 195 13.44 6.00 -17.89
CA GLU A 195 13.33 7.28 -18.60
C GLU A 195 11.86 7.58 -18.94
N ARG A 196 11.13 6.61 -19.50
CA ARG A 196 9.70 6.73 -19.76
C ARG A 196 8.91 7.03 -18.49
N LEU A 197 9.14 6.28 -17.42
CA LEU A 197 8.49 6.51 -16.12
C LEU A 197 8.72 7.94 -15.61
N SER A 198 9.93 8.49 -15.78
CA SER A 198 10.24 9.86 -15.38
C SER A 198 9.55 10.95 -16.21
N MET A 199 9.18 10.63 -17.46
CA MET A 199 8.42 11.53 -18.34
C MET A 199 6.92 11.44 -18.05
N ASP A 200 6.38 10.22 -17.98
CA ASP A 200 4.94 9.97 -17.90
C ASP A 200 4.38 10.18 -16.48
N LYS A 201 5.19 9.86 -15.45
CA LYS A 201 4.94 9.95 -14.01
C LYS A 201 3.64 9.31 -13.52
N PHE A 202 3.72 8.41 -12.55
CA PHE A 202 2.50 7.81 -11.97
C PHE A 202 1.83 8.79 -11.01
N ASN A 203 0.50 8.71 -10.89
CA ASN A 203 -0.24 9.56 -9.95
C ASN A 203 -0.21 8.92 -8.55
N TYR A 204 0.10 9.74 -7.55
CA TYR A 204 0.14 9.36 -6.15
C TYR A 204 -0.87 10.21 -5.38
N PHE A 205 -1.91 9.59 -4.83
CA PHE A 205 -2.96 10.24 -4.04
C PHE A 205 -2.69 10.03 -2.55
N LEU A 206 -2.28 11.10 -1.87
CA LEU A 206 -2.09 11.10 -0.43
C LEU A 206 -3.41 11.49 0.27
N CYS A 207 -4.04 10.48 0.86
CA CYS A 207 -5.26 10.58 1.63
C CYS A 207 -4.98 10.93 3.09
N GLU A 208 -5.94 11.60 3.73
CA GLU A 208 -5.87 11.98 5.13
C GLU A 208 -6.08 10.79 6.08
N ASN A 209 -6.89 9.81 5.65
CA ASN A 209 -7.30 8.67 6.46
C ASN A 209 -7.90 7.56 5.59
N ALA A 210 -8.18 6.41 6.21
CA ALA A 210 -8.75 5.24 5.55
C ALA A 210 -10.14 5.48 4.92
N ASN A 211 -10.95 6.40 5.45
CA ASN A 211 -12.25 6.71 4.84
C ASN A 211 -12.08 7.39 3.50
N GLN A 212 -11.10 8.29 3.38
CA GLN A 212 -10.79 8.92 2.10
C GLN A 212 -10.20 7.91 1.11
N ILE A 213 -9.35 6.97 1.57
CA ILE A 213 -8.91 5.85 0.73
C ILE A 213 -10.11 5.06 0.22
N ALA A 214 -11.08 4.73 1.07
CA ALA A 214 -12.27 4.00 0.65
C ALA A 214 -13.09 4.72 -0.42
N ILE A 215 -13.15 6.06 -0.38
CA ILE A 215 -13.78 6.86 -1.43
C ILE A 215 -13.00 6.75 -2.75
N TYR A 216 -11.67 6.73 -2.70
CA TYR A 216 -10.79 6.82 -3.88
C TYR A 216 -10.49 5.44 -4.48
N ALA A 217 -10.46 4.39 -3.67
CA ALA A 217 -10.14 3.02 -4.08
C ALA A 217 -11.37 2.11 -4.11
N GLY A 218 -12.53 2.57 -3.62
CA GLY A 218 -13.73 1.74 -3.44
C GLY A 218 -13.64 0.71 -2.32
N ARG A 219 -12.57 0.73 -1.50
CA ARG A 219 -12.28 -0.29 -0.47
C ARG A 219 -11.51 0.26 0.73
N TYR A 220 -11.74 -0.31 1.91
CA TYR A 220 -11.05 0.06 3.14
C TYR A 220 -9.70 -0.65 3.26
N VAL A 221 -8.64 0.01 2.80
CA VAL A 221 -7.26 -0.50 2.84
C VAL A 221 -6.28 0.60 3.24
N PRO A 222 -5.09 0.28 3.79
CA PRO A 222 -4.04 1.28 4.12
C PRO A 222 -3.37 1.88 2.86
N GLY A 223 -3.42 1.16 1.75
CA GLY A 223 -2.98 1.66 0.46
C GLY A 223 -3.38 0.69 -0.64
N TRP A 224 -3.48 1.23 -1.84
CA TRP A 224 -3.94 0.52 -3.02
C TRP A 224 -3.14 0.99 -4.23
N HIS A 225 -2.69 0.05 -5.04
CA HIS A 225 -2.37 0.33 -6.43
C HIS A 225 -3.64 0.02 -7.22
N ASP A 226 -4.15 0.98 -7.99
CA ASP A 226 -5.33 0.79 -8.83
C ASP A 226 -4.94 0.23 -10.20
N PRO A 227 -5.27 -1.05 -10.51
CA PRO A 227 -4.90 -1.68 -11.79
C PRO A 227 -5.42 -0.96 -13.03
N ALA A 228 -6.57 -0.28 -12.93
CA ALA A 228 -7.21 0.36 -14.07
C ALA A 228 -6.48 1.64 -14.45
N GLY A 229 -6.14 2.46 -13.45
CA GLY A 229 -5.51 3.75 -13.64
C GLY A 229 -3.98 3.78 -13.54
N ASP A 230 -3.35 2.75 -12.97
CA ASP A 230 -1.96 2.78 -12.52
C ASP A 230 -1.66 3.88 -11.48
N PHE A 231 -2.56 4.05 -10.52
CA PHE A 231 -2.43 5.06 -9.47
C PHE A 231 -2.10 4.44 -8.12
N ILE A 232 -1.37 5.19 -7.31
CA ILE A 232 -1.12 4.85 -5.91
C ILE A 232 -2.07 5.67 -5.05
N ILE A 233 -2.87 5.02 -4.22
CA ILE A 233 -3.82 5.67 -3.31
C ILE A 233 -3.49 5.22 -1.89
N THR A 234 -3.12 6.14 -1.01
CA THR A 234 -2.69 5.77 0.34
C THR A 234 -2.68 6.94 1.31
N ASN A 235 -2.65 6.66 2.61
CA ASN A 235 -2.37 7.63 3.67
C ASN A 235 -0.93 7.57 4.20
N TYR A 236 -0.03 6.86 3.53
CA TYR A 236 1.40 6.76 3.86
C TYR A 236 2.25 7.54 2.84
N LEU A 237 3.37 8.09 3.29
CA LEU A 237 4.30 8.84 2.44
C LEU A 237 5.76 8.61 2.89
N PRO A 238 6.52 7.71 2.22
CA PRO A 238 6.14 6.91 1.06
C PRO A 238 5.34 5.65 1.44
N HIS A 239 4.82 4.93 0.43
CA HIS A 239 4.22 3.60 0.61
C HIS A 239 4.79 2.62 -0.42
N GLY A 240 5.78 1.84 -0.01
CA GLY A 240 6.51 0.98 -0.94
C GLY A 240 5.70 -0.14 -1.56
N THR A 241 4.79 -0.79 -0.81
CA THR A 241 4.02 -1.95 -1.31
C THR A 241 3.20 -1.66 -2.58
N PRO A 242 2.29 -0.68 -2.62
CA PRO A 242 1.53 -0.40 -3.84
C PRO A 242 2.43 0.13 -4.97
N MET A 243 3.50 0.87 -4.65
CA MET A 243 4.47 1.29 -5.67
C MET A 243 5.21 0.10 -6.29
N ALA A 244 5.59 -0.88 -5.49
CA ALA A 244 6.19 -2.11 -5.98
C ALA A 244 5.22 -2.90 -6.86
N ASP A 245 3.95 -3.00 -6.47
CA ASP A 245 2.91 -3.64 -7.28
C ASP A 245 2.77 -2.98 -8.67
N PHE A 246 2.69 -1.65 -8.71
CA PHE A 246 2.72 -0.90 -9.98
C PHE A 246 3.97 -1.22 -10.81
N LEU A 247 5.17 -1.18 -10.21
CA LEU A 247 6.42 -1.37 -10.93
C LEU A 247 6.60 -2.82 -11.44
N ILE A 248 6.07 -3.83 -10.73
CA ILE A 248 6.02 -5.22 -11.20
C ILE A 248 5.17 -5.29 -12.48
N LYS A 249 3.96 -4.73 -12.44
CA LYS A 249 3.05 -4.72 -13.59
C LYS A 249 3.64 -3.92 -14.76
N TYR A 250 4.31 -2.81 -14.47
CA TYR A 250 5.04 -2.01 -15.47
C TYR A 250 6.18 -2.81 -16.13
N LYS A 251 6.94 -3.57 -15.34
CA LYS A 251 8.00 -4.46 -15.84
C LYS A 251 7.45 -5.56 -16.74
N LEU A 252 6.31 -6.14 -16.39
CA LEU A 252 5.68 -7.24 -17.14
C LEU A 252 4.99 -6.74 -18.42
N SER A 253 4.41 -5.54 -18.39
CA SER A 253 3.66 -4.89 -19.49
C SER A 253 2.41 -5.64 -19.98
N GLU A 254 2.49 -6.93 -20.29
CA GLU A 254 1.37 -7.80 -20.63
C GLU A 254 1.28 -8.93 -19.60
N LEU A 255 0.14 -9.06 -18.93
CA LEU A 255 -0.08 -10.05 -17.88
C LEU A 255 -1.58 -10.33 -17.69
N PRO A 256 -1.99 -11.45 -17.10
CA PRO A 256 -3.38 -11.60 -16.65
C PRO A 256 -3.71 -10.65 -15.49
N LEU A 257 -4.99 -10.30 -15.33
CA LEU A 257 -5.48 -9.36 -14.32
C LEU A 257 -5.25 -9.86 -12.89
N HIS A 258 -5.49 -11.15 -12.65
CA HIS A 258 -5.36 -11.74 -11.32
C HIS A 258 -4.12 -12.60 -11.23
N THR A 259 -3.57 -12.70 -10.02
CA THR A 259 -2.43 -13.56 -9.69
C THR A 259 -2.70 -14.21 -8.35
N LEU A 260 -2.20 -15.44 -8.14
CA LEU A 260 -2.35 -16.10 -6.85
C LEU A 260 -1.85 -15.20 -5.70
N PRO A 261 -2.58 -15.14 -4.56
CA PRO A 261 -2.33 -14.15 -3.52
C PRO A 261 -0.91 -14.11 -2.97
N PHE A 262 -0.22 -15.25 -2.82
CA PHE A 262 1.14 -15.23 -2.28
C PHE A 262 2.14 -14.52 -3.21
N MET A 263 1.97 -14.63 -4.53
CA MET A 263 2.79 -13.88 -5.49
C MET A 263 2.31 -12.44 -5.59
N GLU A 264 0.99 -12.25 -5.71
CA GLU A 264 0.36 -10.94 -5.88
C GLU A 264 0.65 -10.00 -4.70
N LYS A 265 0.73 -10.54 -3.48
CA LYS A 265 0.98 -9.77 -2.26
C LYS A 265 2.42 -9.92 -1.75
N GLY A 266 3.01 -11.11 -1.88
CA GLY A 266 4.36 -11.38 -1.37
C GLY A 266 5.45 -10.64 -2.13
N LEU A 267 5.41 -10.62 -3.47
CA LEU A 267 6.45 -9.93 -4.25
C LEU A 267 6.47 -8.40 -4.02
N PRO A 268 5.32 -7.68 -4.04
CA PRO A 268 5.31 -6.27 -3.66
C PRO A 268 5.81 -6.01 -2.24
N VAL A 269 5.46 -6.88 -1.28
CA VAL A 269 5.91 -6.72 0.12
C VAL A 269 7.41 -7.00 0.27
N TYR A 270 7.94 -7.99 -0.45
CA TYR A 270 9.37 -8.25 -0.50
C TYR A 270 10.16 -7.06 -1.06
N LEU A 271 9.59 -6.37 -2.06
CA LEU A 271 10.24 -5.24 -2.72
C LEU A 271 10.10 -3.92 -1.97
N GLY A 272 8.95 -3.65 -1.38
CA GLY A 272 8.59 -2.34 -0.83
C GLY A 272 8.13 -2.33 0.62
N GLY A 273 8.26 -3.44 1.37
CA GLY A 273 7.77 -3.53 2.74
C GLY A 273 6.25 -3.59 2.83
N ARG A 274 5.69 -3.26 4.00
CA ARG A 274 4.25 -3.33 4.26
C ARG A 274 3.78 -2.23 5.21
N ALA A 275 2.75 -1.48 4.82
CA ALA A 275 2.02 -0.53 5.67
C ALA A 275 2.94 0.49 6.39
N GLY A 276 3.93 1.02 5.67
CA GLY A 276 4.93 1.93 6.23
C GLY A 276 5.96 1.25 7.12
N ALA A 277 6.22 -0.04 6.93
CA ALA A 277 7.26 -0.77 7.66
C ALA A 277 8.10 -1.61 6.71
N ASP A 278 9.41 -1.68 6.98
CA ASP A 278 10.32 -2.56 6.23
C ASP A 278 9.99 -4.03 6.48
N LEU A 279 10.31 -4.92 5.53
CA LEU A 279 10.05 -6.37 5.67
C LEU A 279 10.69 -6.94 6.95
N GLY A 280 11.89 -6.47 7.31
CA GLY A 280 12.62 -6.91 8.50
C GLY A 280 11.89 -6.65 9.82
N VAL A 281 10.93 -5.72 9.86
CA VAL A 281 10.06 -5.46 11.02
C VAL A 281 9.17 -6.66 11.35
N PHE A 282 8.79 -7.43 10.33
CA PHE A 282 7.86 -8.57 10.47
C PHE A 282 8.58 -9.91 10.68
N GLY A 283 9.91 -9.93 10.66
CA GLY A 283 10.69 -11.17 10.72
C GLY A 283 10.41 -12.02 11.96
N GLN A 284 10.38 -11.40 13.14
CA GLN A 284 10.05 -12.10 14.39
C GLN A 284 8.64 -12.70 14.39
N MET A 285 7.67 -11.96 13.85
CA MET A 285 6.29 -12.42 13.77
C MET A 285 6.17 -13.64 12.85
N VAL A 286 6.82 -13.62 11.68
CA VAL A 286 6.84 -14.75 10.76
C VAL A 286 7.54 -15.96 11.38
N ARG A 287 8.68 -15.75 12.06
CA ARG A 287 9.38 -16.82 12.80
C ARG A 287 8.49 -17.47 13.84
N PHE A 288 7.90 -16.66 14.71
CA PHE A 288 6.97 -17.13 15.71
C PHE A 288 5.81 -17.92 15.09
N SER A 289 5.23 -17.44 13.99
CA SER A 289 4.12 -18.13 13.32
C SER A 289 4.50 -19.51 12.78
N LEU A 290 5.70 -19.65 12.21
CA LEU A 290 6.19 -20.93 11.69
C LEU A 290 6.57 -21.90 12.82
N GLU A 291 7.35 -21.44 13.81
CA GLU A 291 7.83 -22.28 14.92
C GLU A 291 6.70 -22.74 15.86
N SER A 292 5.64 -21.95 15.99
CA SER A 292 4.47 -22.29 16.80
C SER A 292 3.41 -23.12 16.07
N ASP A 293 3.66 -23.52 14.81
CA ASP A 293 2.67 -24.16 13.94
C ASP A 293 1.38 -23.33 13.76
N PHE A 294 1.43 -22.01 14.01
CA PHE A 294 0.30 -21.11 13.78
C PHE A 294 -0.01 -20.97 12.29
N MET A 295 1.01 -21.05 11.44
CA MET A 295 0.90 -21.04 9.98
C MET A 295 1.96 -21.94 9.36
N LYS A 296 1.64 -22.54 8.21
CA LYS A 296 2.56 -23.35 7.42
C LYS A 296 2.80 -22.72 6.06
N LEU A 297 3.91 -23.09 5.42
CA LEU A 297 4.22 -22.63 4.07
C LEU A 297 3.15 -23.05 3.06
N GLU A 298 2.50 -24.20 3.25
CA GLU A 298 1.40 -24.62 2.38
C GLU A 298 0.16 -23.74 2.46
N ASP A 299 -0.07 -23.08 3.59
CA ASP A 299 -1.28 -22.29 3.80
C ASP A 299 -1.34 -21.07 2.87
N ILE A 300 -0.21 -20.65 2.30
CA ILE A 300 -0.17 -19.53 1.35
C ILE A 300 -0.31 -19.97 -0.13
N LEU A 301 -0.29 -21.26 -0.44
CA LEU A 301 -0.12 -21.73 -1.83
C LEU A 301 -1.41 -21.78 -2.66
N SER A 302 -2.58 -21.60 -2.06
CA SER A 302 -3.84 -21.51 -2.81
C SER A 302 -4.65 -20.31 -2.33
N ALA A 303 -5.52 -19.76 -3.18
CA ALA A 303 -6.31 -18.58 -2.82
C ALA A 303 -7.21 -18.83 -1.61
N ALA A 304 -7.92 -19.96 -1.58
CA ALA A 304 -8.80 -20.35 -0.49
C ALA A 304 -8.05 -20.51 0.85
N ASP A 305 -6.96 -21.28 0.86
CA ASP A 305 -6.18 -21.47 2.09
C ASP A 305 -5.53 -20.17 2.56
N PHE A 306 -5.08 -19.32 1.62
CA PHE A 306 -4.47 -18.05 1.95
C PHE A 306 -5.46 -17.13 2.70
N GLU A 307 -6.71 -17.08 2.25
CA GLU A 307 -7.75 -16.28 2.93
C GLU A 307 -8.17 -16.89 4.28
N GLU A 308 -8.38 -18.21 4.32
CA GLU A 308 -8.94 -18.88 5.49
C GLU A 308 -7.93 -19.12 6.63
N LYS A 309 -6.66 -19.37 6.29
CA LYS A 309 -5.67 -19.91 7.24
C LYS A 309 -4.59 -18.93 7.66
N THR A 310 -4.30 -17.88 6.89
CA THR A 310 -3.13 -17.04 7.21
C THR A 310 -3.40 -15.98 8.29
N GLY A 311 -4.56 -15.97 8.95
CA GLY A 311 -4.83 -15.04 10.06
C GLY A 311 -4.82 -13.54 9.67
N GLY A 312 -4.87 -13.23 8.37
CA GLY A 312 -4.94 -11.88 7.83
C GLY A 312 -3.67 -11.36 7.15
N PRO A 313 -3.71 -10.12 6.62
CA PRO A 313 -2.68 -9.60 5.74
C PRO A 313 -1.29 -9.41 6.37
N ASP A 314 -1.20 -9.14 7.67
CA ASP A 314 0.11 -8.96 8.32
C ASP A 314 0.92 -10.25 8.36
N PHE A 315 0.29 -11.40 8.54
CA PHE A 315 0.97 -12.69 8.56
C PHE A 315 1.11 -13.29 7.15
N GLY A 316 0.00 -13.45 6.41
CA GLY A 316 0.03 -14.11 5.11
C GLY A 316 0.93 -13.40 4.10
N TYR A 317 0.92 -12.07 4.07
CA TYR A 317 1.67 -11.31 3.06
C TYR A 317 3.16 -11.30 3.41
N THR A 318 3.50 -11.27 4.69
CA THR A 318 4.90 -11.23 5.15
C THR A 318 5.56 -12.61 5.04
N LEU A 319 4.86 -13.70 5.40
CA LEU A 319 5.33 -15.06 5.11
C LEU A 319 5.56 -15.23 3.60
N SER A 320 4.60 -14.80 2.79
CA SER A 320 4.74 -14.85 1.33
C SER A 320 5.93 -14.03 0.83
N ALA A 321 6.19 -12.86 1.41
CA ALA A 321 7.33 -12.03 1.05
C ALA A 321 8.67 -12.69 1.40
N TYR A 322 8.78 -13.35 2.55
CA TYR A 322 9.99 -14.11 2.90
C TYR A 322 10.19 -15.31 1.97
N PHE A 323 9.12 -16.04 1.64
CA PHE A 323 9.21 -17.15 0.70
C PHE A 323 9.55 -16.68 -0.72
N VAL A 324 8.97 -15.59 -1.19
CA VAL A 324 9.35 -14.95 -2.45
C VAL A 324 10.81 -14.50 -2.41
N GLY A 325 11.29 -13.96 -1.28
CA GLY A 325 12.69 -13.61 -1.10
C GLY A 325 13.63 -14.80 -1.27
N TYR A 326 13.28 -15.95 -0.68
CA TYR A 326 13.97 -17.21 -0.91
C TYR A 326 13.98 -17.61 -2.40
N LEU A 327 12.84 -17.52 -3.08
CA LEU A 327 12.77 -17.82 -4.52
C LEU A 327 13.61 -16.86 -5.36
N VAL A 328 13.75 -15.59 -4.96
CA VAL A 328 14.64 -14.62 -5.62
C VAL A 328 16.10 -15.02 -5.47
N GLU A 329 16.54 -15.52 -4.30
CA GLU A 329 17.90 -16.04 -4.13
C GLU A 329 18.17 -17.29 -4.98
N GLU A 330 17.16 -18.16 -5.12
CA GLU A 330 17.28 -19.41 -5.89
C GLU A 330 17.23 -19.20 -7.41
N LEU A 331 16.35 -18.33 -7.89
CA LEU A 331 16.02 -18.20 -9.32
C LEU A 331 16.43 -16.85 -9.94
N GLY A 332 16.80 -15.88 -9.11
CA GLY A 332 16.86 -14.48 -9.50
C GLY A 332 15.46 -13.88 -9.74
N ILE A 333 15.40 -12.55 -9.86
CA ILE A 333 14.12 -11.86 -10.05
C ILE A 333 13.41 -12.26 -11.35
N GLY A 334 14.16 -12.58 -12.41
CA GLY A 334 13.59 -13.04 -13.69
C GLY A 334 12.77 -14.32 -13.54
N GLY A 335 13.32 -15.36 -12.88
CA GLY A 335 12.59 -16.61 -12.66
C GLY A 335 11.39 -16.46 -11.73
N VAL A 336 11.46 -15.53 -10.78
CA VAL A 336 10.31 -15.19 -9.91
C VAL A 336 9.19 -14.50 -10.69
N LEU A 337 9.53 -13.62 -11.65
CA LEU A 337 8.55 -13.02 -12.55
C LEU A 337 7.93 -14.06 -13.51
N ASP A 338 8.69 -15.07 -13.94
CA ASP A 338 8.17 -16.19 -14.73
C ASP A 338 7.18 -17.04 -13.92
N ILE A 339 7.46 -17.26 -12.62
CA ILE A 339 6.51 -17.89 -11.69
C ILE A 339 5.27 -17.01 -11.51
N TYR A 340 5.45 -15.70 -11.33
CA TYR A 340 4.36 -14.75 -11.18
C TYR A 340 3.36 -14.92 -12.32
N LEU A 341 3.83 -14.86 -13.58
CA LEU A 341 2.99 -15.03 -14.77
C LEU A 341 2.35 -16.42 -14.88
N GLN A 342 3.04 -17.50 -14.50
CA GLN A 342 2.47 -18.86 -14.50
C GLN A 342 1.37 -19.05 -13.46
N LEU A 343 1.36 -18.22 -12.42
CA LEU A 343 0.37 -18.18 -11.36
C LEU A 343 -0.62 -17.01 -11.54
N SER A 344 -0.60 -16.36 -12.70
CA SER A 344 -1.57 -15.36 -13.12
C SER A 344 -2.63 -15.95 -14.06
N GLY A 345 -3.86 -15.47 -13.96
CA GLY A 345 -4.98 -15.89 -14.79
C GLY A 345 -6.22 -15.01 -14.64
N ASP A 346 -7.37 -15.55 -15.03
CA ASP A 346 -8.68 -15.00 -14.65
C ASP A 346 -9.04 -15.39 -13.20
N GLY A 347 -10.16 -14.86 -12.72
CA GLY A 347 -10.65 -15.16 -11.38
C GLY A 347 -10.85 -16.66 -11.17
N GLU A 348 -11.46 -17.35 -12.14
CA GLU A 348 -11.69 -18.81 -12.08
C GLU A 348 -10.37 -19.59 -11.95
N PHE A 349 -9.33 -19.24 -12.71
CA PHE A 349 -8.03 -19.85 -12.58
C PHE A 349 -7.47 -19.68 -11.16
N VAL A 350 -7.48 -18.45 -10.63
CA VAL A 350 -6.93 -18.15 -9.29
C VAL A 350 -7.70 -18.91 -8.20
N ASP A 351 -9.03 -18.94 -8.29
CA ASP A 351 -9.90 -19.58 -7.31
C ASP A 351 -9.78 -21.12 -7.33
N THR A 352 -9.51 -21.70 -8.50
CA THR A 352 -9.43 -23.16 -8.68
C THR A 352 -7.99 -23.70 -8.68
N CYS A 353 -6.98 -22.83 -8.66
CA CYS A 353 -5.57 -23.25 -8.68
C CYS A 353 -5.21 -23.97 -7.37
N SER A 354 -5.01 -25.28 -7.49
CA SER A 354 -4.72 -26.13 -6.33
C SER A 354 -3.28 -25.96 -5.84
N MET A 355 -3.07 -26.17 -4.53
CA MET A 355 -1.74 -26.25 -3.93
C MET A 355 -0.79 -27.19 -4.69
N ASN A 356 -1.26 -28.36 -5.15
CA ASN A 356 -0.41 -29.31 -5.89
C ASN A 356 0.05 -28.76 -7.24
N THR A 357 -0.79 -27.95 -7.90
CA THR A 357 -0.43 -27.24 -9.13
C THR A 357 0.70 -26.26 -8.85
N VAL A 358 0.58 -25.47 -7.78
CA VAL A 358 1.62 -24.50 -7.37
C VAL A 358 2.93 -25.19 -7.02
N LYS A 359 2.88 -26.26 -6.21
CA LYS A 359 4.06 -27.09 -5.90
C LYS A 359 4.73 -27.58 -7.18
N SER A 360 3.96 -28.14 -8.12
CA SER A 360 4.50 -28.63 -9.39
C SER A 360 5.16 -27.53 -10.23
N ILE A 361 4.61 -26.32 -10.24
CA ILE A 361 5.21 -25.16 -10.94
C ILE A 361 6.55 -24.80 -10.29
N LEU A 362 6.58 -24.67 -8.96
CA LEU A 362 7.80 -24.33 -8.21
C LEU A 362 8.89 -25.41 -8.38
N GLU A 363 8.51 -26.69 -8.30
CA GLU A 363 9.43 -27.81 -8.50
C GLU A 363 10.03 -27.81 -9.92
N ASN A 364 9.22 -27.53 -10.94
CA ASN A 364 9.69 -27.46 -12.32
C ASN A 364 10.63 -26.27 -12.57
N GLN A 365 10.35 -25.10 -11.97
CA GLN A 365 11.17 -23.90 -12.14
C GLN A 365 12.51 -24.00 -11.40
N THR A 366 12.50 -24.61 -10.21
CA THR A 366 13.69 -24.73 -9.36
C THR A 366 14.49 -26.00 -9.62
N GLY A 367 13.88 -27.03 -10.21
CA GLY A 367 14.47 -28.36 -10.35
C GLY A 367 14.63 -29.11 -9.03
N ARG A 368 13.93 -28.69 -7.97
CA ARG A 368 13.93 -29.31 -6.64
C ARG A 368 12.55 -29.86 -6.32
N ASP A 369 12.46 -30.91 -5.51
CA ASP A 369 11.16 -31.35 -4.98
C ASP A 369 10.68 -30.42 -3.85
N TRP A 370 9.39 -30.49 -3.53
CA TRP A 370 8.76 -29.63 -2.53
C TRP A 370 9.44 -29.72 -1.16
N GLN A 371 9.78 -30.94 -0.72
CA GLN A 371 10.44 -31.13 0.57
C GLN A 371 11.82 -30.43 0.62
N SER A 372 12.55 -30.44 -0.48
CA SER A 372 13.83 -29.73 -0.60
C SER A 372 13.64 -28.21 -0.65
N LEU A 373 12.53 -27.72 -1.19
CA LEU A 373 12.18 -26.30 -1.17
C LEU A 373 11.78 -25.82 0.22
N GLU A 374 10.99 -26.60 0.96
CA GLU A 374 10.64 -26.31 2.35
C GLU A 374 11.89 -26.23 3.23
N SER A 375 12.73 -27.26 3.18
CA SER A 375 13.98 -27.28 3.94
C SER A 375 14.91 -26.13 3.52
N GLY A 376 14.97 -25.81 2.22
CA GLY A 376 15.76 -24.68 1.73
C GLY A 376 15.23 -23.32 2.21
N PHE A 377 13.90 -23.17 2.30
CA PHE A 377 13.27 -21.99 2.86
C PHE A 377 13.56 -21.85 4.37
N GLU A 378 13.47 -22.94 5.13
CA GLU A 378 13.84 -22.95 6.55
C GLU A 378 15.31 -22.51 6.75
N ASP A 379 16.23 -23.07 5.96
CA ASP A 379 17.65 -22.71 6.00
C ASP A 379 17.88 -21.24 5.64
N TYR A 380 17.20 -20.73 4.59
CA TYR A 380 17.23 -19.32 4.21
C TYR A 380 16.72 -18.44 5.36
N PHE A 381 15.57 -18.77 5.92
CA PHE A 381 14.90 -17.96 6.94
C PHE A 381 15.68 -17.93 8.26
N ASN A 382 16.40 -19.00 8.59
CA ASN A 382 17.33 -19.04 9.72
C ASN A 382 18.58 -18.17 9.54
N GLN A 383 18.93 -17.83 8.29
CA GLN A 383 20.06 -16.96 7.95
C GLN A 383 19.65 -15.50 7.79
N VAL A 384 18.35 -15.21 7.68
CA VAL A 384 17.86 -13.84 7.60
C VAL A 384 18.21 -13.12 8.90
N GLU A 385 19.09 -12.14 8.80
CA GLU A 385 19.31 -11.18 9.89
C GLU A 385 18.10 -10.27 10.00
N PHE A 386 17.49 -10.24 11.19
CA PHE A 386 16.43 -9.29 11.47
C PHE A 386 17.01 -7.92 11.78
N ASN A 387 16.17 -6.90 11.58
CA ASN A 387 16.57 -5.51 11.74
C ASN A 387 16.97 -5.15 13.18
N MET A 388 16.64 -5.97 14.19
CA MET A 388 17.11 -5.84 15.57
C MET A 388 17.20 -7.19 16.27
N ASP A 389 18.29 -7.39 17.02
CA ASP A 389 18.44 -8.53 17.92
C ASP A 389 19.00 -8.10 19.28
N LEU A 390 18.73 -8.91 20.30
CA LEU A 390 19.38 -8.82 21.61
C LEU A 390 20.86 -9.17 21.51
N VAL A 391 21.68 -8.51 22.32
CA VAL A 391 23.08 -8.89 22.54
C VAL A 391 23.39 -8.93 24.03
N GLU A 392 24.22 -9.87 24.47
CA GLU A 392 24.54 -10.02 25.90
C GLU A 392 25.29 -8.82 26.48
N LYS A 393 26.08 -8.14 25.64
CA LYS A 393 26.93 -7.06 26.09
C LYS A 393 27.19 -6.05 24.99
N ALA A 394 27.20 -4.78 25.37
CA ALA A 394 27.66 -3.72 24.51
C ALA A 394 29.15 -3.84 24.16
N SER A 395 29.46 -3.50 22.91
CA SER A 395 30.74 -3.68 22.24
C SER A 395 30.98 -2.50 21.32
N GLY A 396 32.24 -2.23 20.98
CA GLY A 396 32.60 -1.16 20.04
C GLY A 396 32.92 0.19 20.68
N ASN A 397 32.95 1.24 19.85
CA ASN A 397 33.31 2.60 20.26
C ASN A 397 32.08 3.36 20.74
N VAL A 398 32.17 4.00 21.91
CA VAL A 398 31.09 4.86 22.42
C VAL A 398 30.90 6.07 21.50
N LEU A 399 29.72 6.20 20.91
CA LEU A 399 29.31 7.37 20.13
C LEU A 399 28.62 8.41 21.01
N TYR A 400 27.80 7.93 21.95
CA TYR A 400 26.96 8.75 22.79
C TYR A 400 26.77 8.09 24.15
N GLN A 401 26.74 8.92 25.18
CA GLN A 401 26.42 8.50 26.55
C GLN A 401 25.65 9.63 27.22
N SER A 402 24.46 9.32 27.72
CA SER A 402 23.58 10.26 28.39
C SER A 402 22.60 9.51 29.28
N GLY A 403 21.59 10.19 29.79
CA GLY A 403 20.55 9.60 30.60
C GLY A 403 19.63 10.64 31.22
N THR A 404 18.66 10.11 31.95
CA THR A 404 17.80 10.83 32.88
C THR A 404 18.20 10.45 34.30
N PRO A 405 17.58 11.02 35.35
CA PRO A 405 17.81 10.55 36.70
C PRO A 405 17.52 9.05 36.88
N GLY A 406 16.50 8.51 36.21
CA GLY A 406 16.09 7.11 36.31
C GLY A 406 16.75 6.15 35.33
N ILE A 407 17.35 6.63 34.23
CA ILE A 407 17.87 5.76 33.15
C ILE A 407 19.22 6.25 32.64
N SER A 408 20.18 5.35 32.46
CA SER A 408 21.44 5.60 31.74
C SER A 408 21.41 4.93 30.38
N VAL A 409 21.80 5.66 29.33
CA VAL A 409 21.79 5.14 27.94
C VAL A 409 23.13 5.43 27.25
N SER A 410 23.66 4.41 26.59
CA SER A 410 24.86 4.48 25.76
C SER A 410 24.57 3.94 24.37
N LEU A 411 25.16 4.56 23.35
CA LEU A 411 25.13 4.09 21.97
C LEU A 411 26.55 3.82 21.51
N TYR A 412 26.81 2.62 21.02
CA TYR A 412 28.11 2.18 20.53
C TYR A 412 28.08 1.93 19.03
N MET A 413 29.22 2.12 18.37
CA MET A 413 29.46 1.68 17.00
C MET A 413 30.32 0.42 17.01
N ASP A 414 29.77 -0.68 16.49
CA ASP A 414 30.47 -1.95 16.32
C ASP A 414 30.36 -2.44 14.87
N GLY A 415 31.37 -2.11 14.07
CA GLY A 415 31.37 -2.41 12.63
C GLY A 415 30.20 -1.74 11.90
N ASP A 416 29.33 -2.56 11.33
CA ASP A 416 28.12 -2.13 10.60
C ASP A 416 26.87 -2.08 11.49
N TYR A 417 27.03 -2.19 12.81
CA TYR A 417 25.94 -2.14 13.77
C TYR A 417 26.10 -1.00 14.78
N LEU A 418 24.95 -0.52 15.24
CA LEU A 418 24.81 0.33 16.40
C LEU A 418 24.32 -0.52 17.56
N ILE A 419 24.97 -0.40 18.71
CA ILE A 419 24.54 -1.10 19.92
C ILE A 419 23.93 -0.09 20.88
N LEU A 420 22.63 -0.22 21.15
CA LEU A 420 21.94 0.53 22.19
C LEU A 420 22.08 -0.24 23.50
N ASP A 421 22.52 0.42 24.56
CA ASP A 421 22.73 -0.15 25.89
C ASP A 421 22.10 0.77 26.93
N ALA A 422 21.05 0.30 27.61
CA ALA A 422 20.25 1.11 28.52
C ALA A 422 20.02 0.40 29.86
N TYR A 423 20.20 1.11 30.97
CA TYR A 423 20.06 0.58 32.33
C TYR A 423 19.16 1.47 33.18
N ALA A 424 18.34 0.87 34.01
CA ALA A 424 17.65 1.58 35.08
C ALA A 424 18.64 1.95 36.20
N ASN A 425 18.63 3.21 36.64
CA ASN A 425 19.49 3.70 37.70
C ASN A 425 18.96 3.33 39.10
N ASP A 426 17.65 3.08 39.20
CA ASP A 426 16.97 2.71 40.44
C ASP A 426 16.78 1.19 40.54
N GLU A 427 17.08 0.62 41.71
CA GLU A 427 16.95 -0.81 41.95
C GLU A 427 15.48 -1.26 41.86
N GLY A 428 15.22 -2.26 41.01
CA GLY A 428 13.87 -2.81 40.79
C GLY A 428 13.02 -2.02 39.79
N SER A 429 13.55 -0.95 39.20
CA SER A 429 12.90 -0.24 38.10
C SER A 429 13.18 -0.91 36.75
N ALA A 430 12.26 -0.75 35.81
CA ALA A 430 12.44 -1.18 34.43
C ALA A 430 12.89 -0.01 33.56
N VAL A 431 13.69 -0.29 32.54
CA VAL A 431 13.99 0.67 31.47
C VAL A 431 12.72 0.87 30.66
N ASN A 432 12.22 2.10 30.60
CA ASN A 432 11.16 2.50 29.68
C ASN A 432 11.48 3.92 29.20
N ALA A 433 12.02 4.04 27.99
CA ALA A 433 12.58 5.28 27.51
C ALA A 433 12.45 5.43 26.00
N ALA A 434 12.67 6.67 25.57
CA ALA A 434 12.87 6.99 24.18
C ALA A 434 14.14 7.82 23.98
N MET A 435 14.82 7.60 22.86
CA MET A 435 15.91 8.43 22.37
C MET A 435 15.48 9.07 21.05
N LEU A 436 15.47 10.39 21.00
CA LEU A 436 15.14 11.17 19.81
C LEU A 436 16.42 11.65 19.13
N LEU A 437 16.50 11.44 17.82
CA LEU A 437 17.61 11.83 16.97
C LEU A 437 17.15 12.98 16.09
N ASN A 438 17.64 14.19 16.37
CA ASN A 438 17.40 15.35 15.53
C ASN A 438 18.56 15.52 14.54
N ASN A 439 18.23 15.80 13.29
CA ASN A 439 19.23 16.22 12.32
C ASN A 439 19.32 17.75 12.33
N THR A 440 20.46 18.29 12.75
CA THR A 440 20.71 19.73 12.83
C THR A 440 20.66 20.44 11.46
N GLY A 441 20.63 19.69 10.35
CA GLY A 441 20.54 20.22 8.98
C GLY A 441 19.35 19.74 8.16
N ALA A 442 18.37 19.01 8.73
CA ALA A 442 17.16 18.67 8.01
C ALA A 442 16.27 19.91 7.92
N ASP A 443 16.11 20.45 6.72
CA ASP A 443 15.24 21.60 6.46
C ASP A 443 13.78 21.10 6.51
N ILE A 444 13.22 21.02 7.71
CA ILE A 444 11.81 20.73 7.91
C ILE A 444 11.10 22.04 7.69
N THR A 445 10.95 22.39 6.42
CA THR A 445 10.23 23.57 6.02
C THR A 445 8.73 23.35 6.19
N GLY A 446 8.04 24.31 6.79
CA GLY A 446 6.58 24.38 6.76
C GLY A 446 5.87 23.78 7.99
N ASN A 447 4.62 23.36 7.79
CA ASN A 447 3.70 22.92 8.85
C ASN A 447 3.60 21.38 8.98
N TYR A 448 4.65 20.64 8.57
CA TYR A 448 4.62 19.18 8.59
C TYR A 448 4.42 18.62 10.01
N ARG A 449 3.62 17.57 10.12
CA ARG A 449 3.36 16.83 11.36
C ARG A 449 3.54 15.33 11.14
N SER A 450 4.38 14.71 11.96
CA SER A 450 4.53 13.26 11.99
C SER A 450 3.41 12.63 12.81
N SER A 451 2.52 11.87 12.15
CA SER A 451 1.46 11.11 12.83
C SER A 451 2.03 10.04 13.77
N LEU A 452 3.18 9.46 13.41
CA LEU A 452 3.88 8.48 14.23
C LEU A 452 4.49 9.12 15.48
N PHE A 453 5.08 10.31 15.35
CA PHE A 453 5.57 11.06 16.51
C PHE A 453 4.43 11.47 17.45
N GLU A 454 3.34 12.04 16.91
CA GLU A 454 2.17 12.44 17.71
C GLU A 454 1.56 11.24 18.47
N LYS A 455 1.61 10.04 17.89
CA LYS A 455 1.18 8.80 18.56
C LYS A 455 2.07 8.45 19.75
N HIS A 456 3.39 8.59 19.61
CA HIS A 456 4.35 8.25 20.67
C HIS A 456 4.47 9.33 21.75
N PHE A 457 4.32 10.61 21.38
CA PHE A 457 4.46 11.76 22.26
C PHE A 457 3.26 12.71 22.13
N PRO A 458 2.05 12.30 22.56
CA PRO A 458 0.82 13.09 22.37
C PRO A 458 0.84 14.45 23.08
N GLU A 459 1.71 14.62 24.07
CA GLU A 459 1.86 15.86 24.85
C GLU A 459 2.98 16.78 24.31
N ARG A 460 3.71 16.37 23.28
CA ARG A 460 4.81 17.15 22.68
C ARG A 460 4.46 17.57 21.26
N GLU A 461 4.82 18.80 20.92
CA GLU A 461 4.81 19.23 19.53
C GLU A 461 5.99 18.60 18.79
N TYR A 462 5.75 18.14 17.57
CA TYR A 462 6.79 17.66 16.69
C TYR A 462 7.69 18.82 16.26
N ASP A 463 8.97 18.75 16.62
CA ASP A 463 9.97 19.78 16.34
C ASP A 463 11.07 19.22 15.41
N GLY A 464 10.65 18.32 14.52
CA GLY A 464 11.50 17.88 13.43
C GLY A 464 12.51 16.78 13.77
N GLN A 465 12.19 15.95 14.76
CA GLN A 465 12.94 14.75 15.07
C GLN A 465 12.97 13.85 13.83
N TYR A 466 14.15 13.36 13.45
CA TYR A 466 14.27 12.45 12.32
C TYR A 466 13.90 11.04 12.77
N TYR A 467 14.64 10.49 13.73
CA TYR A 467 14.39 9.15 14.24
C TYR A 467 14.00 9.15 15.71
N GLY A 468 13.22 8.15 16.11
CA GLY A 468 12.99 7.80 17.49
C GLY A 468 13.31 6.33 17.74
N LEU A 469 14.10 6.07 18.78
CA LEU A 469 14.27 4.74 19.34
C LEU A 469 13.41 4.68 20.59
N ILE A 470 12.40 3.82 20.62
CA ILE A 470 11.57 3.58 21.83
C ILE A 470 11.92 2.21 22.34
N PHE A 471 12.25 2.11 23.62
CA PHE A 471 12.73 0.88 24.22
C PHE A 471 12.18 0.69 25.63
N GLY A 472 11.65 -0.50 25.86
CA GLY A 472 11.24 -0.99 27.16
C GLY A 472 11.24 -2.52 27.20
N PRO A 473 10.69 -3.13 28.27
CA PRO A 473 10.78 -4.57 28.46
C PRO A 473 9.96 -5.35 27.41
N GLU A 474 8.91 -4.73 26.86
CA GLU A 474 7.99 -5.37 25.94
C GLU A 474 8.31 -5.12 24.46
N GLU A 475 8.88 -3.96 24.15
CA GLU A 475 9.24 -3.62 22.77
C GLU A 475 10.48 -2.74 22.68
N LEU A 476 11.21 -2.93 21.58
CA LEU A 476 12.14 -1.95 21.05
C LEU A 476 11.70 -1.63 19.62
N GLY A 477 11.66 -0.35 19.27
CA GLY A 477 11.29 0.12 17.93
C GLY A 477 12.17 1.25 17.47
N VAL A 478 12.53 1.23 16.18
CA VAL A 478 13.18 2.34 15.47
C VAL A 478 12.17 2.92 14.49
N TYR A 479 11.90 4.21 14.63
CA TYR A 479 10.86 4.92 13.91
C TYR A 479 11.44 6.09 13.15
N ASN A 480 11.10 6.22 11.87
CA ASN A 480 11.43 7.37 11.04
C ASN A 480 10.24 8.33 11.01
N TYR A 481 10.33 9.44 11.73
CA TYR A 481 9.25 10.42 11.84
C TYR A 481 9.11 11.30 10.60
N LEU A 482 10.14 11.41 9.76
CA LEU A 482 10.03 12.15 8.50
C LEU A 482 9.22 11.39 7.46
N THR A 483 9.28 10.06 7.45
CA THR A 483 8.49 9.22 6.52
C THR A 483 7.29 8.54 7.19
N ASN A 484 7.13 8.67 8.51
CA ASN A 484 6.18 7.92 9.33
C ASN A 484 6.31 6.40 9.17
N GLU A 485 7.55 5.91 9.04
CA GLU A 485 7.84 4.49 8.84
C GLU A 485 8.40 3.84 10.11
N ILE A 486 8.09 2.55 10.28
CA ILE A 486 8.73 1.67 11.25
C ILE A 486 9.91 1.01 10.54
N ALA A 487 11.13 1.35 10.94
CA ALA A 487 12.34 0.87 10.28
C ALA A 487 12.84 -0.44 10.91
N ALA A 488 12.64 -0.61 12.22
CA ALA A 488 12.95 -1.85 12.92
C ALA A 488 12.00 -2.04 14.10
N LYS A 489 11.68 -3.30 14.43
CA LYS A 489 10.95 -3.62 15.65
C LYS A 489 11.40 -4.96 16.25
N TYR A 490 11.42 -5.01 17.57
CA TYR A 490 11.60 -6.19 18.40
C TYR A 490 10.44 -6.25 19.40
N ILE A 491 9.82 -7.41 19.55
CA ILE A 491 8.68 -7.63 20.46
C ILE A 491 9.01 -8.82 21.36
N SER A 492 9.10 -8.59 22.67
CA SER A 492 9.48 -9.61 23.67
C SER A 492 8.58 -10.85 23.59
N SER A 493 7.27 -10.66 23.42
CA SER A 493 6.28 -11.75 23.37
C SER A 493 6.36 -12.63 22.13
N LEU A 494 7.12 -12.21 21.10
CA LEU A 494 7.38 -12.99 19.88
C LEU A 494 8.82 -13.53 19.84
N ALA A 495 9.63 -13.22 20.84
CA ALA A 495 11.01 -13.69 20.91
C ALA A 495 11.09 -15.15 21.37
N ASP A 496 12.26 -15.76 21.13
CA ASP A 496 12.57 -17.07 21.68
C ASP A 496 12.45 -17.02 23.22
N PRO A 497 11.76 -17.98 23.87
CA PRO A 497 11.69 -18.07 25.33
C PRO A 497 13.04 -18.02 26.05
N ASP A 498 14.12 -18.44 25.39
CA ASP A 498 15.49 -18.37 25.93
C ASP A 498 16.12 -16.96 25.81
N GLN A 499 15.52 -16.07 25.02
CA GLN A 499 15.92 -14.67 24.81
C GLN A 499 15.08 -13.71 25.66
N GLN A 500 15.14 -13.85 26.98
CA GLN A 500 14.45 -12.92 27.88
C GLN A 500 15.20 -11.59 28.01
N VAL A 501 14.48 -10.49 27.79
CA VAL A 501 14.96 -9.14 28.08
C VAL A 501 15.00 -8.95 29.59
N ASP A 502 16.15 -8.58 30.16
CA ASP A 502 16.20 -8.09 31.54
C ASP A 502 15.48 -6.72 31.58
N PRO A 503 14.36 -6.58 32.31
CA PRO A 503 13.64 -5.32 32.33
C PRO A 503 14.48 -4.15 32.83
N SER A 504 15.51 -4.40 33.64
CA SER A 504 16.40 -3.38 34.21
C SER A 504 17.62 -3.06 33.34
N HIS A 505 17.93 -3.92 32.37
CA HIS A 505 19.07 -3.77 31.47
C HIS A 505 18.75 -4.28 30.06
N ILE A 506 18.72 -3.34 29.13
CA ILE A 506 18.38 -3.60 27.74
C ILE A 506 19.60 -3.36 26.85
N THR A 507 20.01 -4.38 26.08
CA THR A 507 21.05 -4.22 25.05
C THR A 507 20.64 -4.83 23.72
N PHE A 508 20.66 -4.03 22.65
CA PHE A 508 20.25 -4.45 21.32
C PHE A 508 21.21 -3.96 20.24
N LYS A 509 21.36 -4.75 19.18
CA LYS A 509 22.06 -4.35 17.95
C LYS A 509 21.06 -3.91 16.87
N ILE A 510 21.39 -2.83 16.18
CA ILE A 510 20.63 -2.26 15.07
C ILE A 510 21.60 -2.10 13.88
N PRO A 511 21.33 -2.66 12.70
CA PRO A 511 22.13 -2.39 11.51
C PRO A 511 22.20 -0.89 11.22
N ARG A 512 23.41 -0.40 10.97
CA ARG A 512 23.66 1.02 10.71
C ARG A 512 22.92 1.55 9.48
N SER A 513 22.62 0.66 8.53
CA SER A 513 21.82 0.99 7.35
C SER A 513 20.41 1.50 7.67
N ILE A 514 19.85 1.15 8.84
CA ILE A 514 18.52 1.57 9.30
C ILE A 514 18.51 3.00 9.82
N LEU A 515 19.63 3.45 10.39
CA LEU A 515 19.82 4.80 10.91
C LEU A 515 20.89 5.53 10.08
N PRO A 516 20.60 5.85 8.81
CA PRO A 516 21.55 6.52 7.93
C PRO A 516 21.83 7.94 8.44
N GLY A 517 23.11 8.29 8.50
CA GLY A 517 23.55 9.62 8.92
C GLY A 517 24.94 9.60 9.54
N ASP A 518 25.54 10.79 9.62
CA ASP A 518 26.72 11.02 10.45
C ASP A 518 26.26 11.34 11.87
N PHE A 519 26.42 10.39 12.80
CA PHE A 519 26.07 10.57 14.21
C PHE A 519 26.81 11.75 14.87
N GLY A 520 27.93 12.20 14.30
CA GLY A 520 28.60 13.43 14.75
C GLY A 520 27.80 14.71 14.49
N GLN A 521 26.75 14.67 13.67
CA GLN A 521 25.90 15.80 13.31
C GLN A 521 24.47 15.72 13.90
N LEU A 522 24.17 14.61 14.60
CA LEU A 522 22.87 14.40 15.23
C LEU A 522 22.90 14.91 16.66
N THR A 523 21.85 15.62 17.07
CA THR A 523 21.60 15.85 18.49
C THR A 523 20.70 14.74 19.02
N LEU A 524 21.10 14.17 20.15
CA LEU A 524 20.44 13.04 20.78
C LEU A 524 19.85 13.49 22.12
N GLU A 525 18.57 13.22 22.31
CA GLU A 525 17.83 13.54 23.53
C GLU A 525 17.18 12.26 24.09
N VAL A 526 17.32 12.03 25.40
CA VAL A 526 16.78 10.84 26.08
C VAL A 526 15.65 11.26 27.02
N PHE A 527 14.57 10.48 27.02
CA PHE A 527 13.37 10.71 27.82
C PHE A 527 12.93 9.42 28.50
N GLU A 528 12.44 9.53 29.73
CA GLU A 528 11.66 8.47 30.37
C GLU A 528 10.25 8.45 29.76
N MET A 529 9.76 7.25 29.47
CA MET A 529 8.40 7.02 28.99
C MET A 529 7.51 6.61 30.17
N PRO A 530 6.24 7.07 30.19
CA PRO A 530 5.31 6.81 31.30
C PRO A 530 4.92 5.35 31.47
#